data_AF-K7LUU0-F1
#
_entry.id   AF-K7LUU0-F1
#
_cell.length_a   1.000
_cell.length_b   1.000
_cell.length_c   1.000
_cell.angle_alpha   90.00
_cell.angle_beta   90.00
_cell.angle_gamma   90.00
#
_symmetry.space_group_name_H-M   'P 1'
#
loop_
_entity.id
_entity.type
_entity.pdbx_description
1 polymer ?
#
loop_
_entity_poly.entity_id
_entity_poly.type
_entity_poly.pdbx_seq_one_letter_code
_entity_poly.pdbx_strand_id
1 'polypeptide(L)'
;MLKETTSIDYVMEAASRPHFSTLRLDGRVLSSATVASSTLDSSLTLNSLPNQPIIIRVSGGTALDKTTVCDMIIQQLHDHCVVLVNQDLFYRGLNPEELECAHEYNFDHPDAFDSKQLLECTRKLISGQGVHVPIYDFKNHQGSSDNFR
;
A
#
# COMPACT_ATOMS: atom_id res chain seq x y z
N MET A 1 -52.21 -2.73 12.75
CA MET A 1 -51.43 -2.75 11.50
C MET A 1 -50.04 -3.27 11.85
N LEU A 2 -49.73 -4.50 11.41
CA LEU A 2 -48.58 -5.29 11.87
C LEU A 2 -47.26 -4.65 11.45
N LYS A 3 -46.39 -4.36 12.43
CA LYS A 3 -44.98 -3.98 12.18
C LYS A 3 -44.19 -5.25 11.94
N GLU A 4 -43.70 -5.44 10.72
CA GLU A 4 -42.80 -6.52 10.37
C GLU A 4 -41.44 -6.31 11.06
N THR A 5 -41.12 -7.17 12.01
CA THR A 5 -39.78 -7.33 12.58
C THR A 5 -38.93 -8.13 11.59
N THR A 6 -38.11 -7.44 10.81
CA THR A 6 -37.05 -8.06 9.99
C THR A 6 -36.01 -8.67 10.96
N SER A 7 -35.80 -10.00 10.89
CA SER A 7 -34.85 -10.69 11.77
C SER A 7 -33.43 -10.18 11.56
N ILE A 8 -32.68 -10.02 12.64
CA ILE A 8 -31.29 -9.55 12.63
C ILE A 8 -30.38 -10.45 11.81
N ASP A 9 -30.71 -11.73 11.68
CA ASP A 9 -30.00 -12.71 10.86
C ASP A 9 -30.03 -12.32 9.37
N TYR A 10 -31.15 -11.77 8.90
CA TYR A 10 -31.29 -11.29 7.51
C TYR A 10 -30.39 -10.09 7.24
N VAL A 11 -30.25 -9.20 8.23
CA VAL A 11 -29.39 -8.02 8.14
C VAL A 11 -27.91 -8.42 8.13
N MET A 12 -27.53 -9.41 8.95
CA MET A 12 -26.16 -9.95 9.00
C MET A 12 -25.79 -10.68 7.71
N GLU A 13 -26.72 -11.43 7.11
CA GLU A 13 -26.48 -12.12 5.83
C GLU A 13 -26.42 -11.16 4.63
N ALA A 14 -27.22 -10.09 4.64
CA ALA A 14 -27.14 -9.05 3.61
C ALA A 14 -25.79 -8.28 3.67
N ALA A 15 -25.24 -8.05 4.87
CA ALA A 15 -23.99 -7.34 5.07
C ALA A 15 -22.74 -8.18 4.75
N SER A 16 -22.85 -9.51 4.75
CA SER A 16 -21.74 -10.43 4.46
C SER A 16 -21.63 -10.82 2.98
N ARG A 17 -22.55 -10.37 2.13
CA ARG A 17 -22.42 -10.52 0.67
C ARG A 17 -21.37 -9.56 0.11
N PRO A 18 -20.47 -10.01 -0.78
CA PRO A 18 -19.52 -9.12 -1.44
C PRO A 18 -20.29 -8.09 -2.28
N HIS A 19 -20.25 -6.82 -1.83
CA HIS A 19 -20.84 -5.71 -2.56
C HIS A 19 -19.87 -5.28 -3.67
N PHE A 20 -20.11 -5.73 -4.91
CA PHE A 20 -19.37 -5.26 -6.08
C PHE A 20 -19.79 -3.83 -6.44
N SER A 21 -19.12 -2.83 -5.87
CA SER A 21 -19.16 -1.49 -6.43
C SER A 21 -18.28 -1.46 -7.67
N THR A 22 -18.91 -1.58 -8.85
CA THR A 22 -18.30 -1.25 -10.13
C THR A 22 -17.76 0.18 -10.05
N LEU A 23 -16.46 0.36 -9.84
CA LEU A 23 -15.80 1.64 -10.06
C LEU A 23 -15.84 1.90 -11.57
N ARG A 24 -16.96 2.43 -12.04
CA ARG A 24 -17.02 3.15 -13.31
C ARG A 24 -16.23 4.44 -13.11
N LEU A 25 -14.97 4.42 -13.54
CA LEU A 25 -14.18 5.63 -13.73
C LEU A 25 -14.70 6.35 -14.99
N ASP A 26 -15.94 6.86 -14.93
CA ASP A 26 -16.44 7.79 -15.93
C ASP A 26 -15.78 9.15 -15.67
N GLY A 27 -14.97 9.62 -16.63
CA GLY A 27 -14.15 10.82 -16.58
C GLY A 27 -14.93 12.14 -16.50
N ARG A 28 -15.67 12.36 -15.43
CA ARG A 28 -16.29 13.65 -15.12
C ARG A 28 -15.53 14.40 -14.04
N VAL A 29 -14.72 15.32 -14.54
CA VAL A 29 -14.28 16.59 -13.94
C VAL A 29 -15.11 16.99 -12.71
N LEU A 30 -14.54 16.88 -11.52
CA LEU A 30 -15.05 17.54 -10.33
C LEU A 30 -14.27 18.85 -10.15
N SER A 31 -14.83 19.91 -10.73
CA SER A 31 -14.47 21.28 -10.41
C SER A 31 -14.93 21.62 -8.99
N SER A 32 -14.07 22.36 -8.26
CA SER A 32 -14.36 23.14 -7.04
C SER A 32 -13.89 22.55 -5.72
N ALA A 33 -12.62 22.80 -5.40
CA ALA A 33 -12.15 23.18 -4.05
C ALA A 33 -10.79 23.89 -4.18
N THR A 34 -10.84 25.22 -4.23
CA THR A 34 -9.69 26.13 -4.22
C THR A 34 -8.98 26.09 -2.88
N VAL A 35 -7.74 25.60 -2.76
CA VAL A 35 -6.68 26.21 -1.92
C VAL A 35 -5.27 25.71 -2.33
N ALA A 36 -4.32 26.67 -2.39
CA ALA A 36 -2.86 26.54 -2.35
C ALA A 36 -2.09 26.09 -3.62
N SER A 37 -1.64 27.12 -4.35
CA SER A 37 -0.61 27.09 -5.38
C SER A 37 0.74 26.57 -4.85
N SER A 38 1.20 25.44 -5.38
CA SER A 38 2.63 25.18 -5.58
C SER A 38 2.78 24.24 -6.78
N THR A 39 3.70 24.59 -7.67
CA THR A 39 3.93 24.03 -8.99
C THR A 39 4.28 22.53 -8.93
N LEU A 40 3.34 21.67 -9.32
CA LEU A 40 3.62 20.26 -9.64
C LEU A 40 2.94 19.90 -10.97
N ASP A 41 3.75 19.26 -11.81
CA ASP A 41 3.61 18.99 -13.23
C ASP A 41 2.24 18.39 -13.65
N SER A 42 1.65 18.98 -14.69
CA SER A 42 0.33 18.66 -15.24
C SER A 42 0.35 17.57 -16.33
N SER A 43 1.30 16.62 -16.28
CA SER A 43 1.55 15.66 -17.37
C SER A 43 1.08 14.21 -17.14
N LEU A 44 0.36 13.91 -16.05
CA LEU A 44 -0.31 12.61 -15.89
C LEU A 44 -1.69 12.59 -16.56
N THR A 45 -1.73 12.75 -17.88
CA THR A 45 -2.90 12.33 -18.65
C THR A 45 -3.02 10.81 -18.51
N LEU A 46 -4.03 10.35 -17.78
CA LEU A 46 -4.43 8.95 -17.61
C LEU A 46 -4.94 8.37 -18.95
N ASN A 47 -4.07 8.29 -19.94
CA ASN A 47 -4.26 7.44 -21.10
C ASN A 47 -3.70 6.07 -20.70
N SER A 48 -4.56 5.20 -20.20
CA SER A 48 -4.24 3.83 -19.84
C SER A 48 -3.71 3.08 -21.08
N LEU A 49 -2.39 3.04 -21.25
CA LEU A 49 -1.76 2.06 -22.13
C LEU A 49 -2.15 0.67 -21.61
N PRO A 50 -2.52 -0.29 -22.47
CA PRO A 50 -3.18 -1.55 -22.08
C PRO A 50 -2.39 -2.47 -21.14
N ASN A 51 -1.19 -2.08 -20.69
CA ASN A 51 -0.28 -2.90 -19.89
C ASN A 51 0.35 -2.14 -18.70
N GLN A 52 -0.19 -0.99 -18.29
CA GLN A 52 0.33 -0.30 -17.10
C GLN A 52 -0.20 -0.95 -15.80
N PRO A 53 0.68 -1.29 -14.84
CA PRO A 53 0.27 -1.82 -13.55
C PRO A 53 -0.60 -0.82 -12.76
N ILE A 54 -1.59 -1.33 -12.03
CA ILE A 54 -2.38 -0.54 -11.09
C ILE A 54 -1.68 -0.59 -9.72
N ILE A 55 -1.44 0.56 -9.11
CA ILE A 55 -0.90 0.65 -7.75
C ILE A 55 -2.01 0.92 -6.75
N ILE A 56 -2.09 0.08 -5.72
CA ILE A 56 -2.94 0.27 -4.57
C ILE A 56 -2.05 0.48 -3.35
N ARG A 57 -2.16 1.64 -2.70
CA ARG A 57 -1.47 1.92 -1.44
C ARG A 57 -2.42 1.64 -0.27
N VAL A 58 -1.97 0.81 0.67
CA VAL A 58 -2.65 0.60 1.95
C VAL A 58 -1.82 1.27 3.05
N SER A 59 -2.42 2.25 3.74
CA SER A 59 -1.76 3.04 4.79
C SER A 59 -2.61 3.10 6.06
N GLY A 60 -1.99 3.43 7.20
CA GLY A 60 -2.60 3.48 8.52
C GLY A 60 -1.54 3.48 9.63
N GLY A 61 -1.92 3.37 10.90
CA GLY A 61 -0.98 3.13 12.00
C GLY A 61 -0.48 1.69 12.04
N THR A 62 0.59 1.44 12.82
CA THR A 62 1.06 0.09 13.13
C THR A 62 -0.02 -0.69 13.89
N ALA A 63 -0.11 -2.00 13.65
CA ALA A 63 -1.10 -2.91 14.24
C ALA A 63 -2.59 -2.63 13.90
N LEU A 64 -2.87 -1.87 12.84
CA LEU A 64 -4.22 -1.72 12.26
C LEU A 64 -4.49 -2.74 11.12
N ASP A 65 -3.87 -3.91 11.18
CA ASP A 65 -4.12 -5.05 10.28
C ASP A 65 -4.02 -4.75 8.77
N LYS A 66 -3.16 -3.80 8.37
CA LYS A 66 -2.94 -3.48 6.94
C LYS A 66 -2.55 -4.70 6.12
N THR A 67 -1.68 -5.54 6.67
CA THR A 67 -1.23 -6.79 6.03
C THR A 67 -2.42 -7.71 5.80
N THR A 68 -3.28 -7.87 6.80
CA THR A 68 -4.53 -8.65 6.68
C THR A 68 -5.43 -8.11 5.58
N VAL A 69 -5.61 -6.80 5.50
CA VAL A 69 -6.39 -6.17 4.42
C VAL A 69 -5.77 -6.43 3.06
N CYS A 70 -4.44 -6.31 2.91
CA CYS A 70 -3.75 -6.64 1.66
C CYS A 70 -3.95 -8.11 1.27
N ASP A 71 -3.79 -9.04 2.22
CA ASP A 71 -3.96 -10.47 1.98
C ASP A 71 -5.39 -10.81 1.55
N MET A 72 -6.40 -10.19 2.18
CA MET A 72 -7.79 -10.32 1.78
C MET A 72 -8.03 -9.79 0.36
N ILE A 73 -7.47 -8.63 -0.01
CA ILE A 73 -7.58 -8.10 -1.37
C ILE A 73 -6.93 -9.05 -2.38
N ILE A 74 -5.73 -9.56 -2.10
CA ILE A 74 -5.01 -10.49 -2.96
C ILE A 74 -5.84 -11.76 -3.19
N GLN A 75 -6.45 -12.31 -2.13
CA GLN A 75 -7.33 -13.48 -2.22
C GLN A 75 -8.54 -13.25 -3.15
N GLN A 76 -9.08 -12.04 -3.18
CA GLN A 76 -10.23 -11.69 -4.03
C GLN A 76 -9.85 -11.42 -5.50
N LEU A 77 -8.57 -11.16 -5.79
CA LEU A 77 -8.09 -10.88 -7.14
C LEU A 77 -7.77 -12.16 -7.94
N HIS A 78 -7.84 -13.34 -7.33
CA HIS A 78 -7.71 -14.65 -7.99
C HIS A 78 -6.54 -14.73 -8.99
N ASP A 79 -6.83 -14.81 -10.28
CA ASP A 79 -5.87 -15.06 -11.37
C ASP A 79 -5.08 -13.81 -11.80
N HIS A 80 -5.29 -12.67 -11.15
CA HIS A 80 -4.50 -11.47 -11.42
C HIS A 80 -3.08 -11.60 -10.83
N CYS A 81 -2.08 -11.14 -11.59
CA CYS A 81 -0.72 -11.01 -11.08
C CYS A 81 -0.65 -9.84 -10.09
N VAL A 82 -0.45 -10.14 -8.80
CA VAL A 82 -0.32 -9.15 -7.74
C VAL A 82 1.07 -9.23 -7.12
N VAL A 83 1.72 -8.07 -6.96
CA VAL A 83 2.99 -7.94 -6.23
C VAL A 83 2.72 -7.14 -4.95
N LEU A 84 2.96 -7.75 -3.80
CA LEU A 84 2.89 -7.08 -2.50
C LEU A 84 4.27 -6.54 -2.12
N VAL A 85 4.38 -5.22 -1.98
CA VAL A 85 5.59 -4.54 -1.50
C VAL A 85 5.33 -4.01 -0.10
N ASN A 86 6.01 -4.58 0.90
CA ASN A 86 5.93 -4.09 2.27
C ASN A 86 6.98 -2.99 2.51
N GLN A 87 6.55 -1.83 3.03
CA GLN A 87 7.42 -0.72 3.42
C GLN A 87 8.43 -1.11 4.51
N ASP A 88 8.08 -2.05 5.41
CA ASP A 88 8.96 -2.49 6.50
C ASP A 88 10.25 -3.16 6.00
N LEU A 89 10.27 -3.62 4.76
CA LEU A 89 11.48 -4.19 4.14
C LEU A 89 12.50 -3.12 3.75
N PHE A 90 12.10 -1.86 3.74
CA PHE A 90 12.91 -0.71 3.36
C PHE A 90 13.35 0.10 4.58
N TYR A 91 13.39 -0.48 5.77
CA TYR A 91 14.16 0.11 6.87
C TYR A 91 15.63 0.13 6.50
N ARG A 92 16.31 1.25 6.78
CA ARG A 92 17.77 1.30 6.66
C ARG A 92 18.39 0.47 7.77
N GLY A 93 19.57 -0.10 7.51
CA GLY A 93 20.38 -0.67 8.57
C GLY A 93 20.78 0.40 9.60
N LEU A 94 20.76 0.04 10.88
CA LEU A 94 21.28 0.90 11.93
C LEU A 94 22.81 0.88 11.90
N ASN A 95 23.42 2.06 12.11
CA ASN A 95 24.86 2.15 12.30
C ASN A 95 25.24 1.62 13.72
N PRO A 96 26.53 1.40 14.02
CA PRO A 96 26.94 0.84 15.32
C PRO A 96 26.44 1.63 16.54
N GLU A 97 26.47 2.97 16.49
CA GLU A 97 26.01 3.84 17.59
C GLU A 97 24.49 3.74 17.79
N GLU A 98 23.73 3.72 16.70
CA GLU A 98 22.28 3.54 16.73
C GLU A 98 21.88 2.14 17.21
N LEU A 99 22.66 1.11 16.87
CA LEU A 99 22.40 -0.26 17.26
C LEU A 99 22.56 -0.45 18.78
N GLU A 100 23.54 0.23 19.41
CA GLU A 100 23.70 0.26 20.87
C GLU A 100 22.47 0.85 21.57
N CYS A 101 21.82 1.83 20.95
CA CYS A 101 20.63 2.52 21.44
C CYS A 101 19.34 2.10 20.69
N ALA A 102 19.28 0.90 20.09
CA ALA A 102 18.17 0.50 19.22
C ALA A 102 16.79 0.53 19.92
N HIS A 103 16.75 0.37 21.24
CA HIS A 103 15.54 0.44 22.06
C HIS A 103 14.96 1.86 22.20
N GLU A 104 15.78 2.89 21.96
CA GLU A 104 15.36 4.30 21.95
C GLU A 104 15.19 4.82 20.51
N TYR A 105 15.55 4.02 19.51
CA TYR A 105 15.47 4.39 18.11
C TYR A 105 14.01 4.48 17.65
N ASN A 106 13.63 5.62 17.05
CA ASN A 106 12.29 5.83 16.53
C ASN A 106 12.13 5.29 15.10
N PHE A 107 11.67 4.05 14.97
CA PHE A 107 11.39 3.41 13.68
C PHE A 107 10.20 4.03 12.92
N ASP A 108 9.34 4.81 13.58
CA ASP A 108 8.22 5.51 12.90
C ASP A 108 8.65 6.86 12.30
N HIS A 109 9.90 7.29 12.51
CA HIS A 109 10.43 8.50 11.90
C HIS A 109 10.68 8.29 10.39
N PRO A 110 10.38 9.27 9.51
CA PRO A 110 10.62 9.12 8.06
C PRO A 110 12.08 8.78 7.70
N ASP A 111 13.04 9.19 8.52
CA ASP A 111 14.47 8.91 8.31
C ASP A 111 14.88 7.47 8.65
N ALA A 112 14.00 6.66 9.23
CA ALA A 112 14.24 5.23 9.43
C ALA A 112 14.16 4.43 8.12
N PHE A 113 13.57 5.00 7.07
CA PHE A 113 13.36 4.32 5.79
C PHE A 113 14.42 4.70 4.75
N ASP A 114 14.91 3.71 3.99
CA ASP A 114 15.59 3.94 2.71
C ASP A 114 14.56 4.33 1.63
N SER A 115 14.13 5.59 1.72
CA SER A 115 13.14 6.17 0.80
C SER A 115 13.61 6.17 -0.66
N LYS A 116 14.93 6.19 -0.90
CA LYS A 116 15.49 6.17 -2.26
C LYS A 116 15.32 4.78 -2.87
N GLN A 117 15.66 3.73 -2.14
CA GLN A 117 15.48 2.35 -2.58
C GLN A 117 14.01 2.01 -2.80
N LEU A 118 13.12 2.45 -1.90
CA LEU A 118 11.67 2.27 -2.06
C LEU A 118 11.13 2.97 -3.31
N LEU A 119 11.56 4.22 -3.57
CA LEU A 119 11.17 4.97 -4.75
C LEU A 119 11.67 4.29 -6.03
N GLU A 120 12.92 3.82 -6.06
CA GLU A 120 13.48 3.11 -7.20
C GLU A 120 12.70 1.82 -7.50
N CYS A 121 12.44 1.01 -6.47
CA CYS A 121 11.63 -0.20 -6.57
C CYS A 121 10.25 0.11 -7.16
N THR A 122 9.56 1.12 -6.61
CA THR A 122 8.24 1.53 -7.08
C THR A 122 8.26 1.99 -8.54
N ARG A 123 9.26 2.78 -8.95
CA ARG A 123 9.38 3.25 -10.34
C ARG A 123 9.62 2.11 -11.33
N LYS A 124 10.47 1.13 -10.98
CA LYS A 124 10.70 -0.06 -11.80
C LYS A 124 9.43 -0.88 -11.95
N LEU A 125 8.70 -1.10 -10.86
CA LEU A 125 7.39 -1.78 -10.88
C LEU A 125 6.37 -1.05 -11.77
N ILE A 126 6.24 0.28 -11.67
CA ILE A 126 5.36 1.08 -12.54
C ILE A 126 5.71 0.88 -14.02
N SER A 127 7.00 0.76 -14.33
CA SER A 127 7.47 0.53 -15.70
C SER A 127 7.36 -0.93 -16.18
N GLY A 128 6.79 -1.83 -15.37
CA GLY A 128 6.67 -3.25 -15.69
C GLY A 128 7.99 -4.03 -15.63
N GLN A 129 9.01 -3.47 -14.97
CA GLN A 129 10.30 -4.12 -14.79
C GLN A 129 10.31 -4.98 -13.52
N GLY A 130 10.99 -6.12 -13.59
CA GLY A 130 11.30 -6.92 -12.41
C GLY A 130 12.16 -6.12 -11.42
N VAL A 131 11.93 -6.35 -10.13
CA VAL A 131 12.66 -5.71 -9.04
C VAL A 131 13.13 -6.74 -8.04
N HIS A 132 14.24 -6.45 -7.41
CA HIS A 132 14.73 -7.17 -6.25
C HIS A 132 14.29 -6.42 -4.99
N VAL A 133 13.44 -7.05 -4.18
CA VAL A 133 12.97 -6.45 -2.93
C VAL A 133 13.97 -6.79 -1.82
N PRO A 134 14.46 -5.80 -1.05
CA PRO A 134 15.40 -6.04 0.04
C PRO A 134 14.82 -6.96 1.10
N ILE A 135 15.70 -7.65 1.82
CA ILE A 135 15.35 -8.39 3.03
C ILE A 135 15.85 -7.59 4.23
N TYR A 136 14.96 -7.30 5.17
CA TYR A 136 15.30 -6.66 6.43
C TYR A 136 15.31 -7.68 7.58
N ASP A 137 16.41 -7.74 8.32
CA ASP A 137 16.53 -8.55 9.52
C ASP A 137 16.08 -7.73 10.74
N PHE A 138 14.84 -7.94 11.16
CA PHE A 138 14.25 -7.26 12.31
C PHE A 138 14.94 -7.59 13.64
N LYS A 139 15.65 -8.72 13.74
CA LYS A 139 16.35 -9.12 14.97
C LYS A 139 17.67 -8.36 15.11
N ASN A 140 18.37 -8.17 14.01
CA ASN A 140 19.68 -7.52 14.00
C ASN A 140 19.64 -6.05 13.54
N HIS A 141 18.47 -5.55 13.12
CA HIS A 141 18.24 -4.21 12.57
C HIS A 141 19.16 -3.88 11.38
N GLN A 142 19.31 -4.84 10.47
CA GLN A 142 20.17 -4.72 9.29
C GLN A 142 19.37 -5.01 8.01
N GLY A 143 19.58 -4.18 7.00
CA GLY A 143 19.17 -4.50 5.63
C GLY A 143 20.21 -5.39 4.96
N SER A 144 19.76 -6.43 4.24
CA SER A 144 20.64 -7.21 3.36
C SER A 144 20.57 -6.63 1.95
N SER A 145 21.70 -6.11 1.46
CA SER A 145 21.85 -5.72 0.05
C SER A 145 22.08 -6.92 -0.87
N ASP A 146 22.38 -8.09 -0.31
CA ASP A 146 22.87 -9.24 -1.07
C ASP A 146 21.81 -10.33 -1.22
N ASN A 147 20.74 -10.25 -0.43
CA ASN A 147 19.62 -11.18 -0.48
C ASN A 147 18.34 -10.44 -0.85
N PHE A 148 17.63 -11.00 -1.82
CA PHE A 148 16.39 -10.44 -2.34
C PHE A 148 15.32 -11.52 -2.44
N ARG A 149 14.07 -11.14 -2.28
CA ARG A 149 12.91 -12.01 -2.56
C ARG A 149 12.43 -11.86 -4.00
#